data_AF-A0A7C3X8S7-F1
#
_entry.id   AF-A0A7C3X8S7-F1
#
_cell.length_a   1.000
_cell.length_b   1.000
_cell.length_c   1.000
_cell.angle_alpha   90.00
_cell.angle_beta   90.00
_cell.angle_gamma   90.00
#
_symmetry.space_group_name_H-M   'P 1'
#
loop_
_entity.id
_entity.type
_entity.pdbx_description
1 polymer ?
#
loop_
_entity_poly.entity_id
_entity_poly.type
_entity_poly.pdbx_seq_one_letter_code
_entity_poly.pdbx_strand_id
1 'polypeptide(L)' 'EIIELEKQVEAQKQAAAQPAAQPAQPAAQAAAPPPPPPPPPPPAEAPAPPQAGTASACPSCGTEVPAGSAFCPSCGTRIG' A
#
# COMPACT_ATOMS: atom_id res chain seq x y z
N GLU A 1 39.43 -12.22 27.04
CA GLU A 1 37.95 -12.12 27.11
C GLU A 1 37.44 -10.91 27.89
N ILE A 2 37.81 -10.70 29.16
CA ILE A 2 37.29 -9.57 29.98
C ILE A 2 37.60 -8.19 29.36
N ILE A 3 38.84 -7.97 28.92
CA ILE A 3 39.29 -6.70 28.31
C ILE A 3 38.51 -6.34 27.03
N GLU A 4 38.11 -7.35 26.25
CA GLU A 4 37.37 -7.14 25.00
C GLU A 4 35.88 -6.88 25.25
N LEU A 5 35.36 -7.39 26.36
CA LEU A 5 34.00 -7.14 26.81
C LEU A 5 33.86 -5.72 27.37
N GLU A 6 34.83 -5.25 28.16
CA GLU A 6 34.87 -3.87 28.68
C GLU A 6 34.94 -2.85 27.54
N LYS A 7 35.78 -3.12 26.53
CA LYS A 7 35.89 -2.28 25.33
C LYS A 7 34.57 -2.20 24.54
N GLN A 8 33.78 -3.27 24.48
CA GLN A 8 32.46 -3.26 23.83
C GLN A 8 31.41 -2.48 24.64
N VAL A 9 31.45 -2.56 25.97
CA VAL A 9 30.57 -1.79 26.86
C VAL A 9 30.86 -0.29 26.77
N GLU A 10 32.14 0.11 26.71
CA GLU A 10 32.53 1.51 26.49
C GLU A 10 32.12 2.02 25.11
N ALA A 11 32.27 1.23 24.05
CA ALA A 11 31.84 1.61 22.70
C ALA A 11 30.32 1.81 22.60
N GLN A 12 29.52 0.96 23.25
CA GLN A 12 28.06 1.09 23.25
C GLN A 12 27.61 2.35 24.04
N LYS A 13 28.27 2.64 25.15
CA LYS A 13 28.04 3.86 25.93
C LYS A 13 28.44 5.13 25.16
N GLN A 14 29.51 5.08 24.37
CA GLN A 14 29.92 6.18 23.49
C GLN A 14 28.95 6.40 22.32
N ALA A 15 28.32 5.34 21.79
CA ALA A 15 27.28 5.45 20.77
C ALA A 15 25.98 6.08 21.32
N ALA A 16 25.62 5.77 22.57
CA ALA A 16 24.47 6.37 23.25
C ALA A 16 24.71 7.83 23.71
N ALA A 17 25.97 8.27 23.80
CA ALA A 17 26.35 9.60 24.26
C ALA A 17 26.72 10.58 23.13
N GLN A 18 26.56 10.21 21.86
CA GLN A 18 26.65 11.19 20.77
C GLN A 18 25.54 12.24 20.94
N PRO A 19 25.85 13.54 21.05
CA PRO A 19 24.83 14.57 21.04
C PRO A 19 24.20 14.54 19.66
N ALA A 20 22.90 14.29 19.63
CA ALA A 20 22.05 14.27 18.46
C ALA A 20 22.15 15.59 17.66
N ALA A 21 23.18 15.72 16.82
CA ALA A 21 23.07 16.46 15.57
C ALA A 21 22.24 15.58 14.61
N GLN A 22 20.96 15.42 14.96
CA GLN A 22 19.94 14.98 14.02
C GLN A 22 19.98 15.93 12.81
N PRO A 23 20.13 15.45 11.57
CA PRO A 23 19.76 16.27 10.42
C PRO A 23 18.25 16.56 10.54
N ALA A 24 17.91 17.84 10.70
CA ALA A 24 16.60 18.47 10.51
C ALA A 24 15.33 17.60 10.67
N GLN A 25 14.73 17.74 11.86
CA GLN A 25 13.32 17.63 12.30
C GLN A 25 12.21 17.37 11.24
N PRO A 26 11.02 16.90 11.70
CA PRO A 26 9.89 17.83 11.55
C PRO A 26 9.07 17.98 12.84
N ALA A 27 9.29 19.12 13.50
CA ALA A 27 8.28 19.77 14.32
C ALA A 27 7.17 20.31 13.41
N ALA A 28 6.29 19.44 12.92
CA ALA A 28 5.00 19.79 12.33
C ALA A 28 4.25 18.49 12.01
N GLN A 29 3.48 17.99 12.96
CA GLN A 29 2.33 17.14 12.70
C GLN A 29 1.44 17.24 13.94
N ALA A 30 0.88 18.43 14.15
CA ALA A 30 -0.50 18.48 14.60
C ALA A 30 -1.32 17.86 13.47
N ALA A 31 -1.30 16.52 13.41
CA ALA A 31 -2.21 15.79 12.58
C ALA A 31 -3.59 16.12 13.15
N ALA A 32 -4.34 16.94 12.41
CA ALA A 32 -5.78 16.85 12.48
C ALA A 32 -6.13 15.35 12.50
N PRO A 33 -7.08 14.91 13.35
CA PRO A 33 -7.45 13.50 13.37
C PRO A 33 -7.72 13.08 11.92
N PRO A 34 -7.23 11.89 11.50
CA PRO A 34 -7.46 11.42 10.14
C PRO A 34 -8.96 11.52 9.84
N PRO A 35 -9.34 11.91 8.61
CA PRO A 35 -10.74 12.00 8.25
C PRO A 35 -11.41 10.66 8.58
N PRO A 36 -12.68 10.68 9.05
CA PRO A 36 -13.38 9.44 9.39
C PRO A 36 -13.34 8.51 8.17
N PRO A 37 -13.21 7.18 8.39
CA PRO A 37 -13.27 6.23 7.29
C PRO A 37 -14.57 6.44 6.50
N PRO A 38 -14.56 6.24 5.17
CA PRO A 38 -15.78 6.34 4.38
C PRO A 38 -16.84 5.40 4.98
N PRO A 39 -18.14 5.75 4.90
CA PRO A 39 -19.20 4.88 5.41
C PRO A 39 -19.06 3.50 4.75
N PRO A 40 -19.32 2.40 5.48
CA PRO A 40 -19.34 1.08 4.86
C PRO A 40 -20.32 1.12 3.68
N PRO A 41 -20.02 0.41 2.58
CA PRO A 41 -21.01 0.28 1.50
C PRO A 41 -22.32 -0.22 2.11
N PRO A 42 -23.48 0.17 1.55
CA PRO A 42 -24.77 -0.34 2.04
C PRO A 42 -24.67 -1.86 2.16
N PRO A 43 -25.27 -2.47 3.20
CA PRO A 43 -25.25 -3.92 3.36
C PRO A 43 -25.67 -4.49 2.02
N ALA A 44 -24.75 -5.20 1.37
CA ALA A 44 -24.91 -5.65 0.02
C ALA A 44 -26.31 -6.25 -0.10
N GLU A 45 -27.17 -5.63 -0.91
CA GLU A 45 -28.10 -6.42 -1.71
C GLU A 45 -27.23 -7.56 -2.24
N ALA A 46 -27.54 -8.78 -1.80
CA ALA A 46 -26.78 -9.97 -2.13
C ALA A 46 -26.41 -9.87 -3.61
N PRO A 47 -25.12 -10.07 -4.00
CA PRO A 47 -24.77 -10.00 -5.40
C PRO A 47 -25.73 -10.93 -6.13
N ALA A 48 -26.61 -10.36 -6.96
CA ALA A 48 -27.25 -11.12 -8.01
C ALA A 48 -26.11 -11.92 -8.65
N PRO A 49 -26.25 -13.24 -8.86
CA PRO A 49 -25.17 -14.04 -9.43
C PRO A 49 -24.62 -13.27 -10.62
N PRO A 50 -23.30 -13.02 -10.72
CA PRO A 50 -22.75 -12.28 -11.84
C PRO A 50 -23.34 -12.96 -13.05
N GLN A 51 -24.20 -12.24 -13.76
CA GLN A 51 -24.81 -12.77 -14.96
C GLN A 51 -23.59 -13.20 -15.77
N ALA A 52 -23.53 -14.50 -16.04
CA ALA A 52 -22.44 -15.14 -16.75
C ALA A 52 -22.47 -14.63 -18.20
N GLY A 53 -22.25 -13.33 -18.36
CA GLY A 53 -21.87 -12.72 -19.61
C GLY A 53 -20.48 -13.27 -19.86
N THR A 54 -20.43 -14.16 -20.84
CA THR A 54 -19.22 -14.76 -21.38
C THR A 54 -18.11 -13.73 -21.46
N ALA A 55 -17.17 -13.79 -20.51
CA ALA A 55 -15.95 -13.01 -20.58
C ALA A 55 -15.23 -13.39 -21.88
N SER A 56 -14.84 -12.37 -22.64
CA SER A 56 -14.23 -12.55 -23.96
C SER A 56 -12.77 -12.19 -23.90
N ALA A 57 -11.92 -12.92 -24.61
CA ALA A 57 -10.51 -12.56 -24.72
C ALA A 57 -10.35 -11.26 -25.53
N CYS A 58 -9.54 -10.33 -25.02
CA CYS A 58 -9.20 -9.10 -25.72
C CYS A 58 -8.44 -9.44 -27.01
N PRO A 59 -8.85 -8.94 -28.20
CA PRO A 59 -8.17 -9.24 -29.46
C PRO A 59 -6.79 -8.60 -29.57
N SER A 60 -6.49 -7.57 -28.77
CA SER A 60 -5.18 -6.91 -28.79
C SER A 60 -4.12 -7.55 -27.90
N CYS A 61 -4.47 -7.99 -26.68
CA CYS A 61 -3.50 -8.54 -25.71
C CYS A 61 -3.82 -9.95 -25.22
N GLY A 62 -4.99 -10.51 -25.57
CA GLY A 62 -5.42 -11.85 -25.15
C GLY A 62 -5.95 -11.95 -23.72
N THR A 63 -5.97 -10.86 -22.95
CA THR A 63 -6.49 -10.87 -21.57
C THR A 63 -8.00 -11.07 -21.55
N GLU A 64 -8.51 -11.80 -20.57
CA GLU A 64 -9.95 -11.97 -20.36
C GLU A 64 -10.62 -10.65 -19.97
N VAL A 65 -11.65 -10.25 -20.72
CA VAL A 65 -12.40 -9.01 -20.53
C VAL A 65 -13.83 -9.38 -20.14
N PRO A 66 -14.32 -8.90 -18.98
CA PRO A 66 -15.69 -9.18 -18.56
C PRO A 66 -16.70 -8.55 -19.51
N ALA A 67 -17.80 -9.27 -19.76
CA ALA A 67 -18.87 -8.81 -20.63
C ALA A 67 -19.43 -7.45 -20.17
N GLY A 68 -19.63 -6.52 -21.11
CA GLY A 68 -20.08 -5.16 -20.83
C GLY A 68 -18.96 -4.13 -20.61
N SER A 69 -17.69 -4.52 -20.67
CA SER A 69 -16.57 -3.56 -20.60
C SER A 69 -16.36 -2.84 -21.93
N ALA A 70 -16.40 -1.51 -21.93
CA ALA A 70 -16.10 -0.70 -23.13
C ALA A 70 -14.61 -0.77 -23.54
N PHE A 71 -13.72 -0.99 -22.58
CA PHE A 71 -12.27 -1.06 -22.78
C PHE A 71 -11.66 -2.23 -22.01
N CYS A 72 -10.55 -2.77 -22.52
CA CYS A 72 -9.76 -3.79 -21.89
C CYS A 72 -9.05 -3.19 -20.67
N PRO A 73 -9.27 -3.72 -19.45
CA PRO A 73 -8.63 -3.21 -18.25
C PRO A 73 -7.11 -3.46 -18.21
N SER A 74 -6.60 -4.37 -19.06
CA SER A 74 -5.18 -4.70 -19.09
C SER A 74 -4.37 -3.87 -20.09
N CYS A 75 -4.91 -3.55 -21.27
CA CYS A 75 -4.16 -2.84 -22.30
C CYS A 75 -4.82 -1.53 -22.78
N GLY A 76 -6.06 -1.24 -22.37
CA GLY A 76 -6.79 -0.05 -22.78
C GLY A 76 -7.41 -0.11 -24.18
N THR A 77 -7.25 -1.21 -24.92
CA THR A 77 -7.96 -1.42 -26.20
C THR A 77 -9.46 -1.37 -26.00
N ARG A 78 -10.19 -0.74 -26.92
CA ARG A 78 -11.66 -0.72 -26.90
C ARG A 78 -12.23 -2.09 -27.30
N ILE A 79 -13.15 -2.65 -26.49
CA ILE A 79 -13.72 -4.00 -26.63
C ILE A 79 -15.24 -3.97 -26.92
N GLY A 80 -15.80 -2.76 -27.06
CA GLY A 80 -17.21 -2.52 -27.40
C GLY A 80 -17.41 -1.27 -28.24
#